data_AF-A0A5C1AW83-F1
#
_entry.id   AF-A0A5C1AW83-F1
#
_cell.length_a   1.000
_cell.length_b   1.000
_cell.length_c   1.000
_cell.angle_alpha   90.00
_cell.angle_beta   90.00
_cell.angle_gamma   90.00
#
_symmetry.space_group_name_H-M   'P 1'
#
loop_
_entity.id
_entity.type
_entity.pdbx_description
1 polymer ?
#
loop_
_entity_poly.entity_id
_entity_poly.type
_entity_poly.pdbx_seq_one_letter_code
_entity_poly.pdbx_strand_id
1 'polypeptide(L)'
;MSRHVPLFVALVLALGPVASPVAQTAYTYPQLRLVRQIAVATYLAELCNAGISDAGVAKALRSEGLREQDLQSAFLKDEMAKQKIAIRDSYEALSMTILGRSEAFRRQCAGLETNYGPRGTVRRGLAIRAARSSA
;
A
#
# COMPACT_ATOMS: atom_id res chain seq x y z
N MET A 1 -32.87 -1.03 -61.69
CA MET A 1 -32.46 -0.86 -60.28
C MET A 1 -31.70 -2.10 -59.84
N SER A 2 -30.66 -1.88 -59.03
CA SER A 2 -29.82 -2.86 -58.32
C SER A 2 -28.71 -3.55 -59.10
N ARG A 3 -27.52 -3.40 -58.50
CA ARG A 3 -26.17 -3.60 -59.02
C ARG A 3 -25.63 -4.97 -58.59
N HIS A 4 -24.64 -5.44 -59.35
CA HIS A 4 -23.59 -6.40 -58.99
C HIS A 4 -23.02 -6.15 -57.57
N VAL A 5 -22.45 -7.11 -56.83
CA VAL A 5 -21.12 -7.74 -57.02
C VAL A 5 -20.93 -8.78 -55.88
N PRO A 6 -20.19 -9.88 -56.10
CA PRO A 6 -20.19 -11.10 -55.29
C PRO A 6 -19.26 -11.12 -54.07
N LEU A 7 -19.46 -12.18 -53.27
CA LEU A 7 -18.51 -12.82 -52.37
C LEU A 7 -17.06 -12.74 -52.91
N PHE A 8 -16.17 -12.09 -52.16
CA PHE A 8 -14.74 -12.38 -52.21
C PHE A 8 -14.21 -12.57 -50.79
N VAL A 9 -13.70 -13.78 -50.58
CA VAL A 9 -12.95 -14.26 -49.44
C VAL A 9 -11.64 -13.48 -49.32
N ALA A 10 -11.31 -12.99 -48.13
CA ALA A 10 -9.93 -12.85 -47.66
C ALA A 10 -9.90 -12.63 -46.13
N LEU A 11 -9.86 -13.75 -45.42
CA LEU A 11 -9.17 -13.89 -44.15
C LEU A 11 -7.72 -13.40 -44.31
N VAL A 12 -7.20 -12.65 -43.33
CA VAL A 12 -5.84 -12.75 -42.74
C VAL A 12 -5.38 -11.40 -42.19
N LEU A 13 -5.25 -11.39 -40.86
CA LEU A 13 -4.23 -10.71 -40.06
C LEU A 13 -3.56 -9.45 -40.63
N ALA A 14 -4.01 -8.30 -40.15
CA ALA A 14 -3.12 -7.21 -39.74
C ALA A 14 -3.62 -6.71 -38.39
N LEU A 15 -3.17 -7.27 -37.26
CA LEU A 15 -1.99 -6.75 -36.54
C LEU A 15 -2.00 -5.22 -36.43
N GLY A 16 -3.06 -4.67 -35.85
CA GLY A 16 -2.86 -3.59 -34.89
C GLY A 16 -2.76 -4.24 -33.51
N PRO A 17 -1.67 -4.09 -32.75
CA PRO A 17 -1.70 -4.47 -31.36
C PRO A 17 -2.74 -3.55 -30.70
N VAL A 18 -3.94 -4.04 -30.45
CA VAL A 18 -4.80 -3.52 -29.37
C VAL A 18 -4.23 -4.05 -28.05
N ALA A 19 -2.92 -3.88 -27.87
CA ALA A 19 -2.35 -3.76 -26.56
C ALA A 19 -2.72 -2.34 -26.13
N SER A 20 -3.87 -2.18 -25.51
CA SER A 20 -4.00 -1.12 -24.53
C SER A 20 -3.15 -1.57 -23.34
N PRO A 21 -1.93 -1.03 -23.10
CA PRO A 21 -1.35 -1.15 -21.78
C PRO A 21 -2.21 -0.26 -20.87
N VAL A 22 -3.29 -0.82 -20.33
CA VAL A 22 -4.00 -0.17 -19.24
C VAL A 22 -3.04 -0.15 -18.05
N ALA A 23 -2.45 1.03 -17.83
CA ALA A 23 -1.87 1.48 -16.57
C ALA A 23 -0.80 0.57 -15.92
N GLN A 24 0.32 0.35 -16.59
CA GLN A 24 1.55 -0.18 -15.99
C GLN A 24 2.68 0.69 -16.56
N THR A 25 3.36 1.61 -15.87
CA THR A 25 3.74 1.76 -14.45
C THR A 25 4.00 3.25 -14.18
N ALA A 26 3.06 3.97 -13.56
CA ALA A 26 3.31 5.37 -13.18
C ALA A 26 4.26 5.49 -11.96
N TYR A 27 4.33 4.44 -11.13
CA TYR A 27 5.09 4.44 -9.90
C TYR A 27 6.23 3.42 -9.96
N THR A 28 7.40 3.84 -9.51
CA THR A 28 8.58 2.99 -9.40
C THR A 28 8.47 2.04 -8.21
N TYR A 29 9.23 0.95 -8.24
CA TYR A 29 9.21 -0.02 -7.13
C TYR A 29 9.61 0.58 -5.76
N PRO A 30 10.61 1.50 -5.64
CA PRO A 30 10.87 2.23 -4.40
C PRO A 30 9.67 3.04 -3.90
N GLN A 31 8.94 3.73 -4.80
CA GLN A 31 7.74 4.49 -4.46
C GLN A 31 6.64 3.58 -3.92
N LEU A 32 6.38 2.45 -4.59
CA LEU A 32 5.39 1.47 -4.13
C LEU A 32 5.76 0.88 -2.78
N ARG A 33 7.02 0.51 -2.60
CA ARG A 33 7.53 -0.01 -1.32
C ARG A 33 7.31 1.00 -0.19
N LEU A 34 7.62 2.27 -0.43
CA LEU A 34 7.38 3.32 0.56
C LEU A 34 5.90 3.43 0.92
N VAL A 35 5.01 3.53 -0.08
CA VAL A 35 3.56 3.66 0.17
C VAL A 35 3.03 2.49 0.98
N ARG A 36 3.48 1.26 0.68
CA ARG A 36 3.13 0.06 1.46
C ARG A 36 3.65 0.13 2.89
N GLN A 37 4.89 0.56 3.11
CA GLN A 37 5.45 0.73 4.46
C GLN A 37 4.72 1.80 5.27
N ILE A 38 4.33 2.91 4.63
CA ILE A 38 3.50 3.95 5.26
C ILE A 38 2.13 3.37 5.64
N ALA A 39 1.46 2.65 4.72
CA ALA A 39 0.18 2.02 5.01
C ALA A 39 0.25 1.04 6.19
N VAL A 40 1.31 0.21 6.23
CA VAL A 40 1.56 -0.73 7.32
C VAL A 40 1.76 0.02 8.64
N ALA A 41 2.63 1.03 8.65
CA ALA A 41 2.93 1.83 9.83
C ALA A 41 1.69 2.56 10.37
N THR A 42 0.91 3.20 9.48
CA THR A 42 -0.33 3.91 9.84
C THR A 42 -1.35 2.94 10.42
N TYR A 43 -1.58 1.79 9.80
CA TYR A 43 -2.59 0.86 10.28
C TYR A 43 -2.18 0.16 11.59
N LEU A 44 -0.91 -0.19 11.75
CA LEU A 44 -0.41 -0.68 13.04
C LEU A 44 -0.49 0.39 14.12
N ALA A 45 -0.21 1.66 13.80
CA ALA A 45 -0.38 2.75 14.74
C ALA A 45 -1.84 2.90 15.19
N GLU A 46 -2.81 2.85 14.26
CA GLU A 46 -4.25 2.85 14.58
C GLU A 46 -4.61 1.71 15.54
N LEU A 47 -4.22 0.47 15.22
CA LEU A 47 -4.49 -0.69 16.07
C LEU A 47 -3.87 -0.54 17.47
N CYS A 48 -2.68 0.02 17.55
CA CYS A 48 -1.94 0.22 18.79
C CYS A 48 -2.35 1.51 19.55
N ASN A 49 -3.37 2.25 19.11
CA ASN A 49 -3.76 3.57 19.65
C ASN A 49 -2.62 4.61 19.65
N ALA A 50 -1.70 4.49 18.70
CA ALA A 50 -0.58 5.38 18.48
C ALA A 50 -0.89 6.41 17.38
N GLY A 51 -0.08 7.46 17.31
CA GLY A 51 -0.13 8.46 16.23
C GLY A 51 1.04 8.34 15.27
N ILE A 52 0.82 8.71 14.01
CA ILE A 52 1.89 8.93 13.03
C ILE A 52 1.99 10.43 12.72
N SER A 53 3.20 10.95 12.56
CA SER A 53 3.40 12.35 12.21
C SER A 53 3.18 12.57 10.72
N ASP A 54 2.18 13.39 10.38
CA ASP A 54 1.92 13.82 9.00
C ASP A 54 3.17 14.45 8.35
N ALA A 55 3.91 15.29 9.10
CA ALA A 55 5.15 15.89 8.62
C ALA A 55 6.24 14.84 8.31
N GLY A 56 6.30 13.76 9.09
CA GLY A 56 7.19 12.62 8.85
C GLY A 56 6.79 11.84 7.59
N VAL A 57 5.50 11.58 7.41
CA VAL A 57 4.94 10.95 6.20
C VAL A 57 5.23 11.81 4.97
N ALA A 58 4.94 13.11 5.03
CA ALA A 58 5.19 14.07 3.95
C ALA A 58 6.67 14.12 3.55
N LYS A 59 7.58 14.09 4.54
CA LYS A 59 9.02 14.05 4.28
C LYS A 59 9.45 12.73 3.64
N ALA A 60 8.89 11.61 4.10
CA ALA A 60 9.18 10.30 3.53
C ALA A 60 8.71 10.18 2.08
N LEU A 61 7.50 10.67 1.75
CA LEU A 61 6.99 10.70 0.38
C LEU A 61 7.91 11.52 -0.54
N ARG A 62 8.28 12.73 -0.10
CA ARG A 62 9.15 13.61 -0.88
C ARG A 62 10.53 13.00 -1.15
N SER A 63 11.06 12.16 -0.27
CA SER A 63 12.36 11.51 -0.49
C SER A 63 12.35 10.52 -1.66
N GLU A 64 11.18 10.04 -2.08
CA GLU A 64 11.00 9.16 -3.24
C GLU A 64 10.32 9.89 -4.42
N GLY A 65 10.26 11.22 -4.37
CA GLY A 65 9.64 12.05 -5.41
C GLY A 65 8.10 12.02 -5.42
N LEU A 66 7.46 11.59 -4.33
CA LEU A 66 6.01 11.59 -4.18
C LEU A 66 5.52 12.83 -3.42
N ARG A 67 4.27 13.20 -3.67
CA ARG A 67 3.48 14.19 -2.93
C ARG A 67 2.35 13.49 -2.20
N GLU A 68 1.82 14.11 -1.14
CA GLU A 68 0.67 13.57 -0.39
C GLU A 68 -0.56 13.39 -1.29
N GLN A 69 -0.72 14.26 -2.29
CA GLN A 69 -1.77 14.18 -3.30
C GLN A 69 -1.70 12.88 -4.13
N ASP A 70 -0.52 12.29 -4.30
CA ASP A 70 -0.37 11.03 -5.04
C ASP A 70 -1.04 9.87 -4.30
N LEU A 71 -1.12 9.93 -2.96
CA LEU A 71 -1.88 8.98 -2.15
C LEU A 71 -3.39 9.06 -2.39
N GLN A 72 -3.88 10.10 -3.07
CA GLN A 72 -5.28 10.22 -3.46
C GLN A 72 -5.60 9.53 -4.78
N SER A 73 -4.58 9.11 -5.54
CA SER A 73 -4.76 8.33 -6.77
C SER A 73 -5.45 7.00 -6.46
N ALA A 74 -6.31 6.53 -7.38
CA ALA A 74 -7.04 5.28 -7.20
C ALA A 74 -6.08 4.09 -6.99
N PHE A 75 -4.96 4.07 -7.72
CA PHE A 75 -3.97 3.00 -7.63
C PHE A 75 -3.25 2.96 -6.27
N LEU A 76 -2.72 4.09 -5.78
CA LEU A 76 -2.05 4.08 -4.47
C LEU A 76 -3.03 3.88 -3.32
N LYS A 77 -4.27 4.36 -3.43
CA LYS A 77 -5.35 4.02 -2.48
C LYS A 77 -5.59 2.52 -2.40
N ASP A 78 -5.69 1.85 -3.54
CA ASP A 78 -5.86 0.39 -3.61
C ASP A 78 -4.66 -0.35 -2.99
N GLU A 79 -3.43 0.08 -3.28
CA GLU A 79 -2.23 -0.50 -2.68
C GLU A 79 -2.21 -0.34 -1.15
N MET A 80 -2.62 0.82 -0.62
CA MET A 80 -2.75 1.03 0.83
C MET A 80 -3.84 0.15 1.43
N ALA A 81 -5.00 0.03 0.76
CA ALA A 81 -6.11 -0.80 1.20
C ALA A 81 -5.74 -2.29 1.27
N LYS A 82 -5.00 -2.79 0.27
CA LYS A 82 -4.45 -4.16 0.26
C LYS A 82 -3.57 -4.44 1.47
N GLN A 83 -2.69 -3.50 1.86
CA GLN A 83 -1.84 -3.69 3.05
C GLN A 83 -2.67 -3.70 4.33
N LYS A 84 -3.69 -2.83 4.42
CA LYS A 84 -4.62 -2.82 5.56
C LYS A 84 -5.36 -4.15 5.71
N ILE A 85 -5.88 -4.70 4.62
CA ILE A 85 -6.52 -6.03 4.60
C ILE A 85 -5.52 -7.10 5.04
N ALA A 86 -4.32 -7.13 4.45
CA ALA A 86 -3.31 -8.13 4.80
C ALA A 86 -2.92 -8.12 6.29
N ILE A 87 -2.79 -6.94 6.90
CA ILE A 87 -2.50 -6.82 8.34
C ILE A 87 -3.70 -7.24 9.17
N ARG A 88 -4.92 -6.85 8.79
CA ARG A 88 -6.14 -7.26 9.49
C ARG A 88 -6.30 -8.77 9.44
N ASP A 89 -6.17 -9.38 8.27
CA ASP A 89 -6.29 -10.83 8.08
C ASP A 89 -5.17 -11.56 8.84
N SER A 90 -3.95 -11.02 8.86
CA SER A 90 -2.86 -11.53 9.68
C SER A 90 -3.19 -11.44 11.18
N TYR A 91 -3.78 -10.34 11.62
CA TYR A 91 -4.23 -10.15 13.00
C TYR A 91 -5.38 -11.12 13.37
N GLU A 92 -6.35 -11.30 12.49
CA GLU A 92 -7.46 -12.24 12.65
C GLU A 92 -6.95 -13.68 12.68
N ALA A 93 -6.04 -14.08 11.78
CA ALA A 93 -5.42 -15.40 11.77
C ALA A 93 -4.61 -15.66 13.05
N LEU A 94 -3.85 -14.67 13.52
CA LEU A 94 -3.15 -14.72 14.82
C LEU A 94 -4.15 -14.80 15.99
N SER A 95 -5.35 -14.25 15.86
CA SER A 95 -6.38 -14.32 16.90
C SER A 95 -7.08 -15.69 17.01
N MET A 96 -7.05 -16.50 15.94
CA MET A 96 -7.67 -17.83 15.91
C MET A 96 -6.75 -18.96 16.43
N THR A 97 -5.48 -18.67 16.73
CA THR A 97 -4.48 -19.66 17.17
C THR A 97 -3.97 -19.34 18.59
N ILE A 98 -4.60 -19.94 19.62
CA ILE A 98 -4.15 -20.22 21.02
C ILE A 98 -3.42 -19.12 21.85
N LEU A 99 -3.87 -18.92 23.12
CA LEU A 99 -3.19 -18.36 24.31
C LEU A 99 -1.88 -17.55 24.12
N GLY A 100 -1.92 -16.51 23.30
CA GLY A 100 -0.85 -15.50 23.17
C GLY A 100 -1.35 -14.15 22.66
N ARG A 101 -2.68 -14.03 22.52
CA ARG A 101 -3.45 -12.93 21.91
C ARG A 101 -2.92 -11.54 22.27
N SER A 102 -2.74 -11.28 23.55
CA SER A 102 -2.30 -9.99 24.05
C SER A 102 -0.80 -9.81 23.93
N GLU A 103 0.01 -10.87 23.87
CA GLU A 103 1.47 -10.75 23.90
C GLU A 103 2.09 -10.57 22.52
N ALA A 104 1.65 -11.34 21.52
CA ALA A 104 2.08 -11.12 20.14
C ALA A 104 1.70 -9.71 19.66
N PHE A 105 0.47 -9.29 19.95
CA PHE A 105 0.01 -7.94 19.64
C PHE A 105 0.74 -6.86 20.45
N ARG A 106 0.91 -7.03 21.78
CA ARG A 106 1.72 -6.09 22.59
C ARG A 106 3.15 -5.98 22.09
N ARG A 107 3.79 -7.07 21.66
CA ARG A 107 5.15 -7.05 21.10
C ARG A 107 5.20 -6.28 19.78
N GLN A 108 4.21 -6.44 18.91
CA GLN A 108 4.11 -5.65 17.68
C GLN A 108 3.94 -4.15 17.99
N CYS A 109 3.08 -3.80 18.95
CA CYS A 109 2.89 -2.42 19.38
C CYS A 109 4.15 -1.84 20.07
N ALA A 110 4.84 -2.62 20.90
CA ALA A 110 6.10 -2.22 21.53
C ALA A 110 7.23 -2.03 20.51
N GLY A 111 7.23 -2.81 19.42
CA GLY A 111 8.20 -2.70 18.33
C GLY A 111 7.88 -1.61 17.30
N LEU A 112 6.72 -0.95 17.39
CA LEU A 112 6.25 0.01 16.39
C LEU A 112 7.22 1.19 16.22
N GLU A 113 7.66 1.81 17.31
CA GLU A 113 8.62 2.91 17.28
C GLU A 113 10.02 2.43 16.83
N THR A 114 10.46 1.26 17.29
CA THR A 114 11.75 0.68 16.90
C THR A 114 11.82 0.36 15.41
N ASN A 115 10.70 -0.05 14.81
CA ASN A 115 10.65 -0.43 13.39
C ASN A 115 10.40 0.76 12.47
N TYR A 116 9.52 1.66 12.86
CA TYR A 116 9.05 2.72 11.97
C TYR A 116 9.28 4.13 12.48
N GLY A 117 9.71 4.33 13.73
CA GLY A 117 9.94 5.63 14.34
C GLY A 117 11.00 6.50 13.63
N PRO A 118 11.38 7.66 14.21
CA PRO A 118 12.38 8.55 13.63
C PRO A 118 13.71 7.86 13.31
N ARG A 119 14.08 6.84 14.10
CA ARG A 119 15.27 6.00 13.94
C ARG A 119 14.94 4.54 13.57
N GLY A 120 13.76 4.31 13.00
CA GLY A 120 13.23 2.98 12.72
C GLY A 120 14.13 2.12 11.83
N THR A 121 14.14 0.81 12.08
CA THR A 121 14.91 -0.17 11.30
C THR A 121 14.27 -0.53 9.95
N VAL A 122 12.94 -0.53 9.87
CA VAL A 122 12.17 -0.84 8.64
C VAL A 122 12.02 0.41 7.78
N ARG A 123 11.67 1.56 8.38
CA ARG A 123 11.70 2.87 7.72
C ARG A 123 12.10 3.94 8.73
N ARG A 124 13.14 4.70 8.40
CA ARG A 124 13.53 5.88 9.17
C ARG A 124 12.63 7.07 8.81
N GLY A 125 12.34 7.90 9.81
CA GLY A 125 11.73 9.21 9.61
C GLY A 125 10.20 9.23 9.61
N LEU A 126 9.51 8.09 9.75
CA LEU A 126 8.08 8.13 10.11
C LEU A 126 8.05 8.37 11.63
N ALA A 127 7.83 9.62 12.06
CA ALA A 127 7.79 9.89 13.48
C ALA A 127 6.50 9.29 14.07
N ILE A 128 6.61 8.08 14.62
CA ILE A 128 5.53 7.41 15.35
C ILE A 128 5.57 7.84 16.80
N ARG A 129 4.42 8.22 17.33
CA ARG A 129 4.20 8.45 18.75
C ARG A 129 3.38 7.27 19.27
N ALA A 130 4.04 6.29 19.90
CA ALA A 130 3.36 5.16 20.51
C ALA A 130 2.26 5.64 21.48
N ALA A 131 1.20 4.84 21.65
CA ALA A 131 0.16 5.13 22.64
C ALA A 131 0.81 5.38 24.00
N ARG A 132 0.43 6.46 24.67
CA ARG A 132 0.66 6.55 26.12
C ARG A 132 -0.12 5.40 26.72
N SER A 133 0.58 4.41 27.29
CA SER A 133 -0.06 3.48 28.21
C SER A 133 -0.78 4.33 29.25
N SER A 134 -2.11 4.33 29.21
CA SER A 134 -2.90 4.72 30.37
C SER A 134 -2.54 3.71 31.44
N ALA A 135 -1.63 4.15 32.32
CA ALA A 135 -1.29 3.48 33.57
C ALA A 135 -2.54 3.28 34.42
#